data_AF-A0A2M7KNF5-F1
#
_entry.id   AF-A0A2M7KNF5-F1
#
_cell.length_a   1.000
_cell.length_b   1.000
_cell.length_c   1.000
_cell.angle_alpha   90.00
_cell.angle_beta   90.00
_cell.angle_gamma   90.00
#
_symmetry.space_group_name_H-M   'P 1'
#
loop_
_entity.id
_entity.type
_entity.pdbx_description
1 polymer ?
#
loop_
_entity_poly.entity_id
_entity_poly.type
_entity_poly.pdbx_seq_one_letter_code
_entity_poly.pdbx_strand_id
1 'polypeptide(L)'
;MSAQMLSPTKALTLVVPAELYGRMEAQARQENSGVQEVALSSLVTAFQDDEPQLDWSKDPLLSLPAIDLGITDGAEQHDHYIYGTPKRQRCRD
;
A
#
# COMPACT_ATOMS: atom_id res chain seq x y z
N MET A 1 -12.86 -22.27 18.97
CA MET A 1 -12.35 -23.08 17.83
C MET A 1 -12.55 -22.23 16.59
N SER A 2 -11.49 -21.60 16.09
CA SER A 2 -11.58 -20.67 14.95
C SER A 2 -11.53 -21.46 13.65
N ALA A 3 -12.60 -21.37 12.85
CA ALA A 3 -12.65 -21.93 11.50
C ALA A 3 -11.70 -21.12 10.61
N GLN A 4 -10.66 -21.76 10.09
CA GLN A 4 -9.83 -21.19 9.04
C GLN A 4 -10.66 -21.10 7.76
N MET A 5 -10.94 -19.88 7.32
CA MET A 5 -11.52 -19.61 6.00
C MET A 5 -10.52 -20.07 4.94
N LEU A 6 -10.76 -21.23 4.32
CA LEU A 6 -10.08 -21.64 3.09
C LEU A 6 -10.57 -20.73 1.97
N SER A 7 -9.77 -19.71 1.65
CA SER A 7 -9.97 -18.87 0.46
C SER A 7 -9.86 -19.73 -0.81
N PRO A 8 -10.58 -19.38 -1.90
CA PRO A 8 -10.52 -20.14 -3.13
C PRO A 8 -9.13 -20.03 -3.76
N THR A 9 -8.38 -21.14 -3.77
CA THR A 9 -7.09 -21.23 -4.46
C THR A 9 -7.31 -21.27 -5.97
N LYS A 10 -7.07 -20.15 -6.66
CA LYS A 10 -7.07 -20.11 -8.13
C LYS A 10 -5.78 -20.74 -8.65
N ALA A 11 -5.91 -21.79 -9.45
CA ALA A 11 -4.77 -22.37 -10.14
C ALA A 11 -4.34 -21.46 -11.30
N LEU A 12 -3.04 -21.12 -11.34
CA LEU A 12 -2.42 -20.35 -12.41
C LEU A 12 -1.44 -21.25 -13.15
N THR A 13 -1.55 -21.33 -14.47
CA THR A 13 -0.59 -22.04 -15.32
C THR A 13 0.32 -21.02 -15.99
N LEU A 14 1.62 -21.14 -15.77
CA LEU A 14 2.65 -20.28 -16.34
C LEU A 14 3.52 -21.08 -17.28
N VAL A 15 3.78 -20.54 -18.47
CA VAL A 15 4.77 -21.09 -19.40
C VAL A 15 6.11 -20.44 -19.08
N VAL A 16 7.04 -21.24 -18.55
CA VAL A 16 8.36 -20.77 -18.14
C VAL A 16 9.42 -21.29 -19.12
N PRO A 17 10.32 -20.43 -19.63
CA PRO A 17 11.46 -20.87 -20.42
C PRO A 17 12.31 -21.94 -19.72
N ALA A 18 12.82 -22.92 -20.47
CA ALA A 18 13.56 -24.06 -19.92
C ALA A 18 14.77 -23.65 -19.06
N GLU A 19 15.48 -22.60 -19.49
CA GLU A 19 16.60 -21.97 -18.77
C GLU A 19 16.20 -21.54 -17.35
N LEU A 20 15.02 -20.92 -17.21
CA LEU A 20 14.51 -20.44 -15.93
C LEU A 20 14.01 -21.61 -15.06
N TYR A 21 13.35 -22.59 -15.68
CA TYR A 21 12.90 -23.78 -14.96
C TYR A 21 14.08 -24.54 -14.31
N GLY A 22 15.19 -24.71 -15.04
CA GLY A 22 16.39 -25.36 -14.50
C GLY A 22 16.99 -24.63 -13.29
N ARG A 23 16.96 -23.29 -13.29
CA ARG A 23 17.42 -22.49 -12.14
C ARG A 23 16.50 -22.65 -10.94
N MET A 24 15.18 -22.63 -11.16
CA MET A 24 14.21 -22.81 -10.08
C MET A 24 14.29 -24.22 -9.48
N GLU A 25 14.57 -25.24 -10.29
CA GLU A 25 14.78 -26.61 -9.79
C GLU A 25 16.05 -26.73 -8.96
N ALA A 26 17.15 -26.11 -9.40
CA ALA A 26 18.39 -26.07 -8.63
C ALA A 26 18.21 -25.36 -7.28
N GLN A 27 17.48 -24.24 -7.28
CA GLN A 27 17.16 -23.49 -6.06
C GLN A 27 16.21 -24.28 -5.14
N ALA A 28 15.18 -24.92 -5.68
CA ALA A 28 14.27 -25.78 -4.92
C ALA A 28 15.01 -26.91 -4.20
N ARG A 29 16.03 -27.51 -4.85
CA ARG A 29 16.90 -28.53 -4.22
C ARG A 29 17.75 -27.96 -3.10
N GLN A 30 18.25 -26.73 -3.25
CA GLN A 30 19.06 -26.06 -2.24
C GLN A 30 18.25 -25.70 -0.99
N GLU A 31 17.01 -25.25 -1.19
CA GLU A 31 16.10 -24.80 -0.13
C GLU A 31 15.25 -25.94 0.46
N ASN A 32 15.36 -27.15 -0.11
CA ASN A 32 14.54 -28.32 0.23
C ASN A 32 13.03 -28.02 0.10
N SER A 33 12.68 -27.23 -0.91
CA SER A 33 11.33 -26.72 -1.20
C SER A 33 10.84 -27.21 -2.56
N GLY A 34 9.55 -27.00 -2.85
CA GLY A 34 8.98 -27.28 -4.17
C GLY A 34 9.28 -26.16 -5.18
N VAL A 35 9.42 -26.51 -6.47
CA VAL A 35 9.61 -25.52 -7.57
C VAL A 35 8.49 -24.47 -7.58
N GLN A 36 7.26 -24.86 -7.22
CA GLN A 36 6.10 -23.98 -7.13
C GLN A 36 6.26 -22.92 -6.03
N GLU A 37 6.90 -23.28 -4.92
CA GLU A 37 7.10 -22.39 -3.79
C GLU A 37 8.19 -21.36 -4.10
N VAL A 38 9.27 -21.79 -4.74
CA VAL A 38 10.30 -20.90 -5.31
C VAL A 38 9.70 -19.94 -6.34
N ALA A 39 8.79 -20.43 -7.20
CA ALA A 39 8.09 -19.60 -8.18
C ALA A 39 7.22 -18.52 -7.53
N LEU A 40 6.40 -18.91 -6.55
CA LEU A 40 5.53 -17.99 -5.83
C LEU A 40 6.34 -16.96 -5.05
N SER A 41 7.38 -17.39 -4.33
CA SER A 41 8.28 -16.49 -3.59
C SER A 41 8.92 -15.44 -4.51
N SER A 42 9.46 -15.88 -5.65
CA SER A 42 10.08 -15.00 -6.65
C SER A 42 9.10 -13.96 -7.20
N LEU A 43 7.85 -14.36 -7.48
CA LEU A 43 6.80 -13.44 -7.93
C LEU A 43 6.44 -12.44 -6.83
N VAL A 44 6.25 -12.91 -5.60
CA VAL A 44 5.94 -12.04 -4.47
C VAL A 44 7.03 -10.99 -4.26
N THR A 45 8.30 -11.37 -4.31
CA THR A 45 9.41 -10.41 -4.22
C THR A 45 9.42 -9.43 -5.40
N ALA A 46 9.16 -9.90 -6.62
CA ALA A 46 9.12 -9.04 -7.80
C ALA A 46 8.01 -7.98 -7.77
N PHE A 47 6.90 -8.26 -7.07
CA PHE A 47 5.76 -7.35 -6.95
C PHE A 47 5.68 -6.61 -5.60
N GLN A 48 6.63 -6.83 -4.68
CA GLN A 48 6.66 -6.15 -3.39
C GLN A 48 7.03 -4.66 -3.50
N ASP A 49 7.69 -4.25 -4.58
CA ASP A 49 8.11 -2.85 -4.81
C ASP A 49 7.05 -2.01 -5.54
N ASP A 50 5.92 -2.61 -5.95
CA ASP A 50 4.81 -1.96 -6.65
C ASP A 50 3.73 -1.46 -5.67
N GLU A 51 4.11 -0.89 -4.53
CA GLU A 51 3.20 0.04 -3.84
C GLU A 51 3.20 1.32 -4.69
N PRO A 52 2.12 1.65 -5.42
CA PRO A 52 2.08 2.92 -6.12
C PRO A 52 2.27 4.01 -5.08
N GLN A 53 3.35 4.77 -5.16
CA GLN A 53 3.48 6.02 -4.42
C GLN A 53 2.31 6.90 -4.86
N LEU A 54 1.22 6.87 -4.08
CA LEU A 54 0.07 7.70 -4.32
C LEU A 54 0.55 9.14 -4.14
N ASP A 55 0.67 9.85 -5.26
CA ASP A 55 0.87 11.28 -5.24
C ASP A 55 -0.45 11.95 -4.88
N TRP A 56 -0.70 12.07 -3.58
CA TRP A 56 -1.91 12.68 -3.01
C TRP A 56 -2.13 14.12 -3.50
N SER A 57 -1.11 14.79 -4.04
CA SER A 57 -1.24 16.12 -4.63
C SER A 57 -1.96 16.13 -5.98
N LYS A 58 -2.04 14.97 -6.65
CA LYS A 58 -2.73 14.79 -7.93
C LYS A 58 -4.13 14.20 -7.77
N ASP A 59 -4.56 13.85 -6.56
CA ASP A 59 -5.89 13.31 -6.32
C ASP A 59 -6.93 14.43 -6.51
N PRO A 60 -7.83 14.34 -7.52
CA PRO A 60 -8.85 15.35 -7.76
C PRO A 60 -9.82 15.53 -6.57
N LEU A 61 -9.95 14.52 -5.70
CA LEU A 61 -10.76 14.58 -4.49
C LEU A 61 -10.10 15.37 -3.36
N LEU A 62 -8.75 15.39 -3.32
CA LEU A 62 -7.95 16.12 -2.32
C LEU A 62 -7.42 17.45 -2.84
N SER A 63 -7.46 17.65 -4.16
CA SER A 63 -7.25 18.90 -4.88
C SER A 63 -8.39 19.90 -4.60
N LEU A 64 -8.63 20.19 -3.32
CA LEU A 64 -9.53 21.26 -2.93
C LEU A 64 -8.81 22.60 -3.18
N PRO A 65 -9.50 23.61 -3.74
CA PRO A 65 -8.92 24.94 -3.86
C PRO A 65 -8.52 25.41 -2.47
N ALA A 66 -7.25 25.78 -2.30
CA ALA A 66 -6.76 26.32 -1.05
C ALA A 66 -7.57 27.56 -0.68
N ILE A 67 -8.44 27.45 0.32
CA ILE A 67 -9.14 28.58 0.90
C ILE A 67 -8.10 29.31 1.75
N ASP A 68 -7.74 30.53 1.35
CA ASP A 68 -6.75 31.33 2.07
C ASP A 68 -7.32 31.83 3.39
N LEU A 69 -7.30 30.96 4.39
CA LEU A 69 -7.63 31.25 5.78
C LEU A 69 -6.37 31.66 6.57
N GLY A 70 -5.19 31.66 5.92
CA GLY A 70 -3.87 31.75 6.53
C GLY A 70 -3.31 30.38 6.95
N ILE A 71 -2.00 30.20 6.82
CA ILE A 71 -1.29 28.91 6.97
C ILE A 71 -1.53 28.17 8.30
N THR A 72 -1.92 28.88 9.37
CA THR A 72 -2.14 28.29 10.69
C THR A 72 -3.61 28.25 11.13
N ASP A 73 -4.54 28.89 10.42
CA ASP A 73 -5.92 29.04 10.88
C ASP A 73 -6.64 27.68 11.00
N GLY A 74 -6.41 26.75 10.07
CA GLY A 74 -6.93 25.39 10.17
C GLY A 74 -6.41 24.61 11.38
N ALA A 75 -5.12 24.79 11.73
CA ALA A 75 -4.51 24.11 12.87
C ALA A 75 -4.92 24.74 14.21
N GLU A 76 -5.03 26.06 14.28
CA GLU A 76 -5.35 26.80 15.51
C GLU A 76 -6.85 26.81 15.82
N GLN A 77 -7.70 26.83 14.79
CA GLN A 77 -9.16 26.97 14.88
C GLN A 77 -9.89 25.66 14.56
N HIS A 78 -9.22 24.52 14.61
CA HIS A 78 -9.81 23.21 14.34
C HIS A 78 -11.12 22.98 15.13
N ASP A 79 -11.11 23.30 16.43
CA ASP A 79 -12.30 23.11 17.28
C ASP A 79 -13.48 24.01 16.88
N HIS A 80 -13.19 25.19 16.33
CA HIS A 80 -14.22 26.07 15.78
C HIS A 80 -14.88 25.46 14.54
N TYR A 81 -14.09 24.86 13.65
CA TYR A 81 -14.60 24.28 12.41
C TYR A 81 -15.29 22.93 12.60
N ILE A 82 -14.87 22.12 13.58
CA ILE A 82 -15.48 20.82 13.86
C ILE A 82 -16.68 20.94 14.81
N TYR A 83 -16.55 21.72 15.88
CA TYR A 83 -17.51 21.74 16.99
C TYR A 83 -18.26 23.07 17.13
N GLY A 84 -17.95 24.08 16.31
CA GLY A 84 -18.60 25.39 16.39
C GLY A 84 -18.19 26.21 17.62
N THR A 85 -17.11 25.86 18.31
CA THR A 85 -16.62 26.63 19.46
C THR A 85 -16.21 28.04 19.04
N PRO A 86 -16.27 29.06 19.92
CA PRO A 86 -15.79 30.40 19.58
C PRO A 86 -14.34 30.40 19.06
N LYS A 87 -14.05 31.21 18.02
CA LYS A 87 -12.67 31.33 17.49
C LYS A 87 -11.72 31.82 18.58
N ARG A 88 -10.56 31.18 18.66
CA ARG A 88 -9.46 31.63 19.53
C ARG A 88 -8.93 32.94 18.95
N GLN A 89 -8.93 34.01 19.74
CA GLN A 89 -8.27 35.26 19.34
C GLN A 89 -6.76 35.00 19.27
N ARG A 90 -6.11 35.45 18.20
CA ARG A 90 -4.63 35.42 18.13
C ARG A 90 -4.11 36.24 19.31
N CYS A 91 -3.26 35.64 20.14
CA CYS A 91 -2.48 36.41 21.10
C CYS A 91 -1.61 37.37 20.28
N ARG A 92 -1.82 38.67 20.46
CA ARG A 92 -1.01 39.72 19.86
C ARG A 92 0.17 39.93 20.78
N ASP A 93 1.34 39.43 20.38
CA ASP A 93 2.62 39.77 21.02
C ASP A 93 2.95 41.26 20.85
#